data_AF-A0A956JFV0-F1
#
_entry.id   AF-A0A956JFV0-F1
#
_cell.length_a   1.000
_cell.length_b   1.000
_cell.length_c   1.000
_cell.angle_alpha   90.00
_cell.angle_beta   90.00
_cell.angle_gamma   90.00
#
_symmetry.space_group_name_H-M   'P 1'
#
loop_
_entity.id
_entity.type
_entity.pdbx_description
1 polymer ?
#
loop_
_entity_poly.entity_id
_entity_poly.type
_entity_poly.pdbx_seq_one_letter_code
_entity_poly.pdbx_strand_id
1 'polypeptide(L)'
;MPRTRSASGPLRRDPALRRAELLARLRERDEDLAFLAHLTAVGLKPLSRYERPLNDTLKSELTAFGLSLGTCTRRTEAGGTVEETIFSRSTQLLDIYREAFNNGPLRLSSELGRLEGYLFGFPPCCVAAYIAKPYSPNQLSREDQALLFHWACDGCTITPLLLPRYREALRVVREA
;
A
#
# COMPACT_ATOMS: atom_id res chain seq x y z
N MET A 1 -30.21 -51.28 -11.91
CA MET A 1 -29.41 -50.19 -12.52
C MET A 1 -28.93 -49.25 -11.42
N PRO A 2 -27.63 -49.16 -11.12
CA PRO A 2 -27.13 -48.15 -10.21
C PRO A 2 -26.89 -46.85 -11.00
N ARG A 3 -27.53 -45.76 -10.56
CA ARG A 3 -27.26 -44.41 -11.08
C ARG A 3 -25.91 -43.94 -10.53
N THR A 4 -24.91 -43.82 -11.40
CA THR A 4 -23.68 -43.07 -11.14
C THR A 4 -24.03 -41.60 -10.93
N ARG A 5 -23.89 -41.11 -9.69
CA ARG A 5 -23.88 -39.68 -9.42
C ARG A 5 -22.55 -39.12 -9.90
N SER A 6 -22.58 -38.42 -11.04
CA SER A 6 -21.49 -37.55 -11.47
C SER A 6 -21.34 -36.41 -10.46
N ALA A 7 -20.31 -36.49 -9.61
CA ALA A 7 -19.93 -35.43 -8.70
C ALA A 7 -18.94 -34.48 -9.39
N SER A 8 -19.44 -33.72 -10.36
CA SER A 8 -18.72 -32.57 -10.93
C SER A 8 -19.22 -31.30 -10.25
N GLY A 9 -18.88 -31.14 -8.97
CA GLY A 9 -18.96 -29.85 -8.29
C GLY A 9 -17.82 -28.94 -8.74
N PRO A 10 -17.97 -27.61 -8.73
CA PRO A 10 -16.90 -26.71 -9.12
C PRO A 10 -15.72 -26.90 -8.17
N LEU A 11 -14.57 -27.32 -8.71
CA LEU A 11 -13.29 -27.36 -8.01
C LEU A 11 -13.08 -25.99 -7.35
N ARG A 12 -13.12 -25.94 -6.02
CA ARG A 12 -12.73 -24.75 -5.26
C ARG A 12 -11.29 -24.43 -5.68
N ARG A 13 -11.09 -23.35 -6.46
CA ARG A 13 -9.75 -22.91 -6.83
C ARG A 13 -8.95 -22.65 -5.55
N ASP A 14 -7.70 -23.12 -5.54
CA ASP A 14 -6.75 -22.88 -4.46
C ASP A 14 -6.66 -21.36 -4.18
N PRO A 15 -6.87 -20.91 -2.92
CA PRO A 15 -6.72 -19.51 -2.54
C PRO A 15 -5.37 -18.90 -2.95
N ALA A 16 -4.28 -19.67 -2.95
CA ALA A 16 -2.96 -19.22 -3.36
C ALA A 16 -2.91 -18.93 -4.87
N LEU A 17 -3.44 -19.84 -5.70
CA LEU A 17 -3.54 -19.63 -7.15
C LEU A 17 -4.41 -18.42 -7.48
N ARG A 18 -5.55 -18.27 -6.80
CA ARG A 18 -6.43 -17.11 -6.99
C ARG A 18 -5.73 -15.79 -6.65
N ARG A 19 -4.89 -15.79 -5.60
CA ARG A 19 -4.11 -14.62 -5.20
C ARG A 19 -3.03 -14.28 -6.23
N ALA A 20 -2.33 -15.27 -6.77
CA ALA A 20 -1.35 -15.06 -7.84
C ALA A 20 -2.01 -14.47 -9.10
N GLU A 21 -3.14 -15.04 -9.55
CA GLU A 21 -3.91 -14.51 -10.70
C GLU A 21 -4.36 -13.05 -10.49
N LEU A 22 -4.81 -12.70 -9.28
CA LEU A 22 -5.18 -11.32 -8.95
C LEU A 22 -3.97 -10.38 -8.98
N LEU A 23 -2.82 -10.83 -8.47
CA LEU A 23 -1.60 -10.04 -8.45
C LEU A 23 -1.06 -9.80 -9.85
N ALA A 24 -1.09 -10.81 -10.72
CA ALA A 24 -0.73 -10.70 -12.12
C ALA A 24 -1.59 -9.65 -12.85
N ARG A 25 -2.91 -9.73 -12.66
CA ARG A 25 -3.88 -8.76 -13.22
C ARG A 25 -3.64 -7.34 -12.74
N LEU A 26 -3.34 -7.14 -11.45
CA LEU A 26 -2.98 -5.83 -10.93
C LEU A 26 -1.68 -5.33 -11.56
N ARG A 27 -0.65 -6.17 -11.64
CA ARG A 27 0.65 -5.80 -12.22
C ARG A 27 0.55 -5.41 -13.69
N GLU A 28 -0.18 -6.18 -14.49
CA GLU A 28 -0.40 -5.88 -15.91
C GLU A 28 -1.00 -4.49 -16.15
N ARG A 29 -1.74 -3.97 -15.17
CA ARG A 29 -2.32 -2.63 -15.21
C ARG A 29 -1.40 -1.58 -14.60
N ASP A 30 -0.78 -1.91 -13.46
CA ASP A 30 0.10 -1.02 -12.72
C ASP A 30 0.98 -1.79 -11.71
N GLU A 31 2.29 -1.88 -11.97
CA GLU A 31 3.25 -2.58 -11.09
C GLU A 31 3.34 -1.94 -9.69
N ASP A 32 3.30 -0.62 -9.59
CA ASP A 32 3.38 0.09 -8.30
C ASP A 32 2.15 -0.19 -7.43
N LEU A 33 0.96 -0.19 -8.04
CA LEU A 33 -0.27 -0.55 -7.34
C LEU A 33 -0.25 -2.01 -6.89
N ALA A 34 0.20 -2.93 -7.75
CA ALA A 34 0.33 -4.34 -7.41
C ALA A 34 1.31 -4.54 -6.25
N PHE A 35 2.44 -3.82 -6.26
CA PHE A 35 3.43 -3.85 -5.20
C PHE A 35 2.88 -3.31 -3.88
N LEU A 36 2.22 -2.15 -3.88
CA LEU A 36 1.56 -1.60 -2.69
C LEU A 36 0.47 -2.53 -2.14
N ALA A 37 -0.36 -3.09 -3.02
CA ALA A 37 -1.40 -4.05 -2.66
C ALA A 37 -0.78 -5.29 -2.00
N HIS A 38 0.29 -5.83 -2.58
CA HIS A 38 1.00 -6.98 -2.03
C HIS A 38 1.59 -6.66 -0.64
N LEU A 39 2.36 -5.57 -0.50
CA LEU A 39 2.95 -5.14 0.76
C LEU A 39 1.90 -5.01 1.87
N THR A 40 0.74 -4.43 1.53
CA THR A 40 -0.36 -4.24 2.48
C THR A 40 -1.00 -5.57 2.88
N ALA A 41 -1.26 -6.41 1.89
CA ALA A 41 -1.95 -7.67 2.11
C ALA A 41 -1.10 -8.70 2.87
N VAL A 42 0.24 -8.65 2.74
CA VAL A 42 1.15 -9.48 3.57
C VAL A 42 1.50 -8.82 4.91
N GLY A 43 1.06 -7.59 5.15
CA GLY A 43 1.23 -6.89 6.43
C GLY A 43 2.58 -6.19 6.62
N LEU A 44 3.35 -6.00 5.55
CA LEU A 44 4.56 -5.17 5.58
C LEU A 44 4.22 -3.68 5.64
N LYS A 45 3.08 -3.29 5.06
CA LYS A 45 2.48 -1.96 5.24
C LYS A 45 1.12 -2.09 5.94
N PRO A 46 0.87 -1.38 7.05
CA PRO A 46 -0.44 -1.42 7.71
C PRO A 46 -1.54 -0.77 6.87
N LEU A 47 -1.20 0.36 6.24
CA LEU A 47 -2.04 1.17 5.37
C LEU A 47 -1.21 1.55 4.14
N SER A 48 -1.87 1.66 2.99
CA SER A 48 -1.29 2.24 1.78
C SER A 48 -2.22 3.30 1.20
N ARG A 49 -1.62 4.26 0.52
CA ARG A 49 -2.29 5.30 -0.24
C ARG A 49 -1.88 5.19 -1.70
N TYR A 50 -2.83 5.45 -2.58
CA TYR A 50 -2.62 5.58 -4.01
C TYR A 50 -3.23 6.89 -4.50
N GLU A 51 -2.39 7.74 -5.08
CA GLU A 51 -2.71 9.15 -5.40
C GLU A 51 -3.30 9.32 -6.81
N ARG A 52 -3.45 8.22 -7.55
CA ARG A 52 -4.06 8.21 -8.88
C ARG A 52 -5.50 7.69 -8.78
N PRO A 53 -6.44 8.19 -9.61
CA PRO A 53 -7.80 7.67 -9.64
C PRO A 53 -7.82 6.16 -9.93
N LEU A 54 -8.55 5.40 -9.13
CA LEU A 54 -8.83 3.99 -9.41
C LEU A 54 -10.19 3.85 -10.08
N ASN A 55 -10.22 3.15 -11.21
CA ASN A 55 -11.48 2.69 -11.80
C ASN A 55 -12.09 1.53 -11.00
N ASP A 56 -13.35 1.21 -11.27
CA ASP A 56 -14.09 0.19 -10.52
C ASP A 56 -13.52 -1.22 -10.67
N THR A 57 -12.86 -1.50 -11.79
CA THR A 57 -12.14 -2.76 -12.02
C THR A 57 -11.01 -2.92 -11.01
N LEU A 58 -10.13 -1.92 -10.89
CA LEU A 58 -9.01 -1.94 -9.95
C LEU A 58 -9.49 -1.99 -8.49
N LYS A 59 -10.56 -1.25 -8.15
CA LYS A 59 -11.17 -1.30 -6.81
C LYS A 59 -11.69 -2.71 -6.48
N SER A 60 -12.33 -3.36 -7.45
CA SER A 60 -12.84 -4.73 -7.30
C SER A 60 -11.69 -5.74 -7.16
N GLU A 61 -10.61 -5.57 -7.91
CA GLU A 61 -9.41 -6.42 -7.82
C GLU A 61 -8.73 -6.28 -6.46
N LEU A 62 -8.54 -5.06 -5.94
CA LEU A 62 -8.00 -4.84 -4.59
C LEU A 62 -8.89 -5.45 -3.50
N THR A 63 -10.21 -5.33 -3.63
CA THR A 63 -11.17 -5.93 -2.70
C THR A 63 -11.08 -7.46 -2.73
N ALA A 64 -11.03 -8.05 -3.94
CA ALA A 64 -10.86 -9.49 -4.13
C ALA A 64 -9.48 -9.99 -3.62
N PHE A 65 -8.49 -9.10 -3.55
CA PHE A 65 -7.17 -9.36 -2.97
C PHE A 65 -7.15 -9.36 -1.43
N GLY A 66 -8.30 -9.05 -0.80
CA GLY A 66 -8.48 -9.06 0.65
C GLY A 66 -8.20 -7.71 1.32
N LEU A 67 -8.32 -6.61 0.58
CA LEU A 67 -8.12 -5.26 1.09
C LEU A 67 -9.45 -4.51 1.19
N SER A 68 -9.65 -3.78 2.27
CA SER A 68 -10.70 -2.79 2.39
C SER A 68 -10.21 -1.47 1.80
N LEU A 69 -11.10 -0.76 1.11
CA LEU A 69 -10.80 0.51 0.44
C LEU A 69 -11.54 1.65 1.13
N GLY A 70 -10.93 2.83 1.11
CA GLY A 70 -11.54 4.09 1.48
C GLY A 70 -11.07 5.19 0.53
N THR A 71 -11.80 6.30 0.51
CA THR A 71 -11.39 7.51 -0.20
C THR A 71 -11.16 8.65 0.78
N CYS A 72 -10.18 9.48 0.45
CA CYS A 72 -9.84 10.68 1.21
C CYS A 72 -9.65 11.84 0.24
N THR A 73 -10.40 12.91 0.44
CA THR A 73 -10.22 14.15 -0.32
C THR A 73 -9.25 15.06 0.43
N ARG A 74 -8.30 15.66 -0.27
CA ARG A 74 -7.29 16.56 0.30
C ARG A 74 -7.31 17.89 -0.42
N ARG A 75 -6.96 18.97 0.26
CA ARG A 75 -6.91 20.33 -0.31
C ARG A 75 -5.48 20.70 -0.68
N THR A 76 -5.30 21.16 -1.91
CA THR A 76 -4.04 21.72 -2.39
C THR A 76 -3.84 23.14 -1.85
N GLU A 77 -2.59 23.64 -1.88
CA GLU A 77 -2.30 25.04 -1.49
C GLU A 77 -2.97 26.06 -2.44
N ALA A 78 -3.24 25.67 -3.69
CA ALA A 78 -3.94 26.48 -4.68
C ALA A 78 -5.48 26.45 -4.54
N GLY A 79 -6.03 25.76 -3.53
CA GLY A 79 -7.47 25.70 -3.27
C GLY A 79 -8.23 24.60 -4.03
N GLY A 80 -7.58 23.87 -4.93
CA GLY A 80 -8.13 22.67 -5.56
C GLY A 80 -8.16 21.45 -4.63
N THR A 81 -8.78 20.37 -5.07
CA THR A 81 -8.84 19.09 -4.33
C THR A 81 -8.15 17.96 -5.06
N VAL A 82 -7.64 16.99 -4.30
CA VAL A 82 -7.10 15.72 -4.79
C VAL A 82 -7.84 14.60 -4.08
N GLU A 83 -8.28 13.59 -4.83
CA GLU A 83 -8.84 12.36 -4.26
C GLU A 83 -7.74 11.30 -4.18
N GLU A 84 -7.58 10.73 -2.99
CA GLU A 84 -6.66 9.64 -2.71
C GLU A 84 -7.46 8.37 -2.40
N THR A 85 -7.07 7.24 -2.99
CA THR A 85 -7.57 5.95 -2.52
C THR A 85 -6.64 5.41 -1.45
N ILE A 86 -7.20 5.09 -0.28
CA ILE A 86 -6.49 4.39 0.79
C ILE A 86 -6.98 2.95 0.89
N PHE A 87 -6.09 2.04 1.26
CA PHE A 87 -6.46 0.65 1.48
C PHE A 87 -5.64 -0.02 2.57
N SER A 88 -6.28 -0.98 3.26
CA SER A 88 -5.72 -1.70 4.39
C SER A 88 -6.45 -3.04 4.57
N ARG A 89 -5.87 -3.93 5.37
CA ARG A 89 -6.58 -5.08 5.93
C ARG A 89 -7.48 -4.70 7.12
N SER A 90 -7.29 -3.51 7.68
CA SER A 90 -8.03 -3.01 8.84
C SER A 90 -8.87 -1.80 8.45
N THR A 91 -10.19 -1.92 8.57
CA THR A 91 -11.10 -0.78 8.36
C THR A 91 -10.87 0.33 9.38
N GLN A 92 -10.48 -0.01 10.63
CA GLN A 92 -10.17 0.96 11.67
C GLN A 92 -9.03 1.91 11.26
N LEU A 93 -8.00 1.39 10.57
CA LEU A 93 -6.90 2.25 10.07
C LEU A 93 -7.38 3.20 8.97
N LEU A 94 -8.33 2.77 8.14
CA LEU A 94 -8.95 3.63 7.13
C LEU A 94 -9.76 4.74 7.80
N ASP A 95 -10.52 4.40 8.84
CA ASP A 95 -11.35 5.36 9.57
C ASP A 95 -10.49 6.41 10.27
N ILE A 96 -9.43 6.00 10.99
CA ILE A 96 -8.48 6.91 11.62
C ILE A 96 -7.84 7.85 10.60
N TYR A 97 -7.41 7.32 9.44
CA TYR A 97 -6.84 8.17 8.38
C TYR A 97 -7.88 9.17 7.87
N ARG A 98 -9.11 8.73 7.58
CA ARG A 98 -10.15 9.63 7.06
C ARG A 98 -10.53 10.70 8.06
N GLU A 99 -10.66 10.36 9.34
CA GLU A 99 -10.95 11.33 10.40
C GLU A 99 -9.86 12.41 10.50
N ALA A 100 -8.60 12.02 10.43
CA ALA A 100 -7.47 12.95 10.56
C ALA A 100 -7.21 13.78 9.30
N PHE A 101 -7.44 13.22 8.10
CA PHE A 101 -6.96 13.80 6.84
C PHE A 101 -8.06 14.25 5.87
N ASN A 102 -9.30 13.76 5.98
CA ASN A 102 -10.32 14.08 4.98
C ASN A 102 -10.67 15.58 4.99
N ASN A 103 -10.74 16.18 3.81
CA ASN A 103 -10.86 17.63 3.58
C ASN A 103 -9.75 18.48 4.22
N GLY A 104 -8.68 17.85 4.72
CA GLY A 104 -7.51 18.52 5.28
C GLY A 104 -6.52 19.00 4.19
N PRO A 105 -5.57 19.88 4.54
CA PRO A 105 -4.54 20.35 3.61
C PRO A 105 -3.53 19.24 3.29
N LEU A 106 -3.05 19.17 2.04
CA LEU A 106 -1.95 18.27 1.64
C LEU A 106 -0.67 18.53 2.43
N ARG A 107 -0.36 19.80 2.68
CA ARG A 107 0.76 20.19 3.54
C ARG A 107 0.42 19.86 4.99
N LEU A 108 1.21 18.96 5.57
CA LEU A 108 1.00 18.48 6.93
C LEU A 108 1.71 19.35 7.97
N SER A 109 1.08 19.46 9.14
CA SER A 109 1.79 19.85 10.36
C SER A 109 2.73 18.72 10.79
N SER A 110 3.70 19.02 11.66
CA SER A 110 4.59 17.99 12.22
C SER A 110 3.82 16.89 12.96
N GLU A 111 2.71 17.23 13.62
CA GLU A 111 1.86 16.25 14.31
C GLU A 111 1.19 15.29 13.33
N LEU A 112 0.53 15.84 12.30
CA LEU A 112 -0.11 15.02 11.27
C LEU A 112 0.89 14.20 10.46
N GLY A 113 2.09 14.72 10.20
CA GLY A 113 3.17 13.96 9.56
C GLY A 113 3.62 12.75 10.38
N ARG A 114 3.64 12.87 11.73
CA ARG A 114 3.93 11.72 12.61
C ARG A 114 2.80 10.70 12.59
N LEU A 115 1.56 11.14 12.64
CA LEU A 115 0.39 10.26 12.55
C LEU A 115 0.37 9.51 11.21
N GLU A 116 0.57 10.23 10.09
CA GLU A 116 0.63 9.63 8.76
C GLU A 116 1.73 8.58 8.67
N GLY A 117 2.94 8.92 9.13
CA GLY A 117 4.06 7.98 9.16
C GLY A 117 3.79 6.74 9.99
N TYR A 118 3.13 6.89 11.15
CA TYR A 118 2.69 5.77 11.98
C TYR A 118 1.69 4.86 11.24
N LEU A 119 0.66 5.45 10.63
CA LEU A 119 -0.38 4.69 9.90
C LEU A 119 0.20 3.92 8.71
N PHE A 120 1.16 4.50 8.00
CA PHE A 120 1.82 3.84 6.86
C PHE A 120 2.94 2.87 7.26
N GLY A 121 3.27 2.76 8.55
CA GLY A 121 4.32 1.87 9.07
C GLY A 121 5.75 2.37 8.81
N PHE A 122 5.95 3.68 8.67
CA PHE A 122 7.27 4.25 8.44
C PHE A 122 8.11 4.25 9.73
N PRO A 123 9.44 4.05 9.62
CA PRO A 123 10.33 4.19 10.77
C PRO A 123 10.18 5.57 11.43
N PRO A 124 9.94 5.67 12.74
CA PRO A 124 9.75 6.96 13.41
C PRO A 124 10.93 7.93 13.23
N CYS A 125 12.16 7.41 13.18
CA CYS A 125 13.37 8.20 12.92
C CYS A 125 13.37 8.82 11.51
N CYS A 126 12.92 8.09 10.50
CA CYS A 126 12.79 8.60 9.14
C CYS A 126 11.72 9.69 9.06
N VAL A 127 10.59 9.49 9.72
CA VAL A 127 9.50 10.48 9.79
C VAL A 127 9.97 11.76 10.47
N ALA A 128 10.64 11.64 11.61
CA ALA A 128 11.19 12.80 12.34
C ALA A 128 12.21 13.57 11.49
N ALA A 129 13.13 12.87 10.82
CA ALA A 129 14.12 13.49 9.93
C ALA A 129 13.46 14.18 8.73
N TYR A 130 12.44 13.55 8.12
CA TYR A 130 11.71 14.14 7.00
C TYR A 130 10.96 15.41 7.41
N ILE A 131 10.31 15.42 8.57
CA ILE A 131 9.63 16.60 9.10
C ILE A 131 10.61 17.74 9.37
N ALA A 132 11.80 17.43 9.89
CA ALA A 132 12.81 18.44 10.19
C ALA A 132 13.48 18.99 8.92
N LYS A 133 13.82 18.10 7.98
CA LYS A 133 14.49 18.45 6.72
C LYS A 133 14.17 17.39 5.63
N PRO A 134 13.11 17.63 4.83
CA PRO A 134 12.70 16.71 3.78
C PRO A 134 13.84 16.38 2.82
N TYR A 135 13.88 15.13 2.35
CA TYR A 135 14.82 14.67 1.32
C TYR A 135 16.30 14.90 1.63
N SER A 136 16.67 14.90 2.91
CA SER A 136 18.07 14.98 3.33
C SER A 136 18.88 13.79 2.78
N PRO A 137 20.13 13.97 2.31
CA PRO A 137 20.93 12.87 1.78
C PRO A 137 21.00 11.66 2.72
N ASN A 138 21.02 10.46 2.16
CA ASN A 138 21.17 9.21 2.89
C ASN A 138 22.15 8.26 2.18
N GLN A 139 22.46 7.13 2.80
CA GLN A 139 23.45 6.17 2.31
C GLN A 139 22.85 5.06 1.42
N LEU A 140 21.59 5.15 1.04
CA LEU A 140 20.96 4.15 0.17
C LEU A 140 21.31 4.39 -1.29
N SER A 141 21.36 3.31 -2.07
CA SER A 141 21.33 3.42 -3.52
C SER A 141 19.98 4.01 -3.96
N ARG A 142 19.95 4.61 -5.15
CA ARG A 142 18.68 5.11 -5.73
C ARG A 142 17.66 3.99 -5.89
N GLU A 143 18.11 2.80 -6.26
CA GLU A 143 17.26 1.62 -6.43
C GLU A 143 16.62 1.21 -5.10
N ASP A 144 17.39 1.17 -4.02
CA ASP A 144 16.86 0.82 -2.69
C ASP A 144 15.90 1.88 -2.16
N GLN A 145 16.23 3.16 -2.35
CA GLN A 145 15.34 4.24 -1.96
C GLN A 145 14.04 4.25 -2.78
N ALA A 146 14.08 3.84 -4.05
CA ALA A 146 12.90 3.73 -4.91
C ALA A 146 11.95 2.60 -4.50
N LEU A 147 12.44 1.56 -3.81
CA LEU A 147 11.57 0.52 -3.24
C LEU A 147 10.76 1.04 -2.04
N LEU A 148 11.26 2.07 -1.35
CA LEU A 148 10.67 2.57 -0.12
C LEU A 148 9.60 3.62 -0.41
N PHE A 149 8.50 3.56 0.33
CA PHE A 149 7.45 4.57 0.31
C PHE A 149 7.68 5.68 1.33
N HIS A 150 8.89 5.75 1.90
CA HIS A 150 9.35 6.80 2.81
C HIS A 150 10.79 7.16 2.48
N TRP A 151 11.19 8.39 2.78
CA TRP A 151 12.57 8.80 2.66
C TRP A 151 13.39 8.30 3.86
N ALA A 152 14.41 7.47 3.63
CA ALA A 152 15.23 6.97 4.73
C ALA A 152 16.14 8.07 5.29
N CYS A 153 16.26 8.16 6.61
CA CYS A 153 17.26 9.02 7.25
C CYS A 153 18.64 8.38 7.27
N ASP A 154 19.67 9.22 7.42
CA ASP A 154 21.03 8.74 7.67
C ASP A 154 21.09 7.94 8.98
N GLY A 155 21.70 6.75 8.94
CA GLY A 155 21.79 5.85 10.09
C GLY A 155 20.50 5.14 10.50
N CYS A 156 19.46 5.07 9.65
CA CYS A 156 18.24 4.32 9.98
C CYS A 156 18.54 2.83 10.23
N THR A 157 18.17 2.33 11.41
CA THR A 157 18.37 0.91 11.78
C THR A 157 17.22 0.00 11.35
N ILE A 158 16.05 0.55 11.04
CA ILE A 158 14.85 -0.22 10.65
C ILE A 158 14.84 -0.47 9.14
N THR A 159 15.19 0.52 8.32
CA THR A 159 15.16 0.40 6.86
C THR A 159 15.98 -0.79 6.32
N PRO A 160 17.21 -1.06 6.81
CA PRO A 160 17.96 -2.25 6.39
C PRO A 160 17.23 -3.58 6.65
N LEU A 161 16.34 -3.64 7.66
CA LEU A 161 15.51 -4.81 7.95
C LEU A 161 14.30 -4.93 7.01
N LEU A 162 13.81 -3.80 6.49
CA LEU A 162 12.68 -3.74 5.56
C LEU A 162 13.09 -4.11 4.12
N LEU A 163 14.27 -3.66 3.67
CA LEU A 163 14.72 -3.81 2.28
C LEU A 163 14.66 -5.26 1.75
N PRO A 164 15.16 -6.29 2.46
CA PRO A 164 15.05 -7.67 1.99
C PRO A 164 13.60 -8.13 1.79
N ARG A 165 12.69 -7.70 2.68
CA ARG A 165 11.27 -8.04 2.59
C ARG A 165 10.57 -7.32 1.44
N TYR A 166 10.96 -6.09 1.17
CA TYR A 166 10.44 -5.30 0.05
C TYR A 166 10.90 -5.85 -1.30
N ARG A 167 12.18 -6.22 -1.41
CA ARG A 167 12.71 -6.90 -2.60
C ARG A 167 12.00 -8.21 -2.87
N GLU A 168 11.78 -9.01 -1.82
CA GLU A 168 11.03 -10.26 -1.94
C GLU A 168 9.58 -10.02 -2.40
N ALA A 169 8.90 -9.04 -1.81
CA ALA A 169 7.56 -8.66 -2.24
C ALA A 169 7.51 -8.22 -3.72
N LEU A 170 8.49 -7.43 -4.17
CA LEU A 170 8.59 -7.02 -5.56
C LEU A 170 8.87 -8.20 -6.50
N ARG A 171 9.72 -9.14 -6.07
CA ARG A 171 10.00 -10.37 -6.81
C ARG A 171 8.72 -11.20 -6.99
N VAL A 172 7.94 -11.40 -5.92
CA VAL A 172 6.64 -12.08 -5.99
C VAL A 172 5.67 -11.38 -6.95
N VAL A 173 5.62 -10.05 -6.94
CA VAL A 173 4.79 -9.28 -7.89
C VAL A 173 5.24 -9.53 -9.33
N ARG A 174 6.55 -9.49 -9.59
CA ARG A 174 7.14 -9.69 -10.93
C ARG A 174 7.05 -11.13 -11.45
N GLU A 175 6.91 -12.10 -10.57
CA GLU A 175 6.77 -13.53 -10.93
C GLU A 175 5.31 -14.00 -11.03
N ALA A 176 4.35 -13.20 -10.56
CA ALA A 176 2.91 -13.51 -10.62
C ALA A 176 2.39 -13.60 -12.06
#